data_AF-A0A842VRK0-F1
#
_entry.id   AF-A0A842VRK0-F1
#
_cell.length_a   1.000
_cell.length_b   1.000
_cell.length_c   1.000
_cell.angle_alpha   90.00
_cell.angle_beta   90.00
_cell.angle_gamma   90.00
#
_symmetry.space_group_name_H-M   'P 1'
#
loop_
_entity.id
_entity.type
_entity.pdbx_description
1 polymer ?
#
loop_
_entity_poly.entity_id
_entity_poly.type
_entity_poly.pdbx_seq_one_letter_code
_entity_poly.pdbx_strand_id
1 'polypeptide(L)'
;MTNYTFKLMGSFSVDNRGTRQIDISTDPNVTVGEVKKLVKKTFKMPPSMRVSLIVEGKSLTSDHHKWNRVVAINPRKDVIRVIGTR
;
A
#
# COMPACT_ATOMS: atom_id res chain seq x y z
N MET A 1 2.45 5.24 -16.11
CA MET A 1 1.82 4.52 -14.98
C MET A 1 2.52 3.18 -14.82
N THR A 2 2.79 2.76 -13.58
CA THR A 2 3.52 1.53 -13.26
C THR A 2 2.67 0.66 -12.33
N ASN A 3 2.54 -0.63 -12.65
CA ASN A 3 1.77 -1.58 -11.84
C ASN A 3 2.63 -2.11 -10.70
N TYR A 4 2.11 -2.05 -9.47
CA TYR A 4 2.75 -2.63 -8.30
C TYR A 4 1.80 -3.60 -7.62
N THR A 5 2.35 -4.69 -7.08
CA THR A 5 1.56 -5.69 -6.37
C THR A 5 1.46 -5.33 -4.89
N PHE A 6 0.23 -5.13 -4.41
CA PHE A 6 -0.05 -4.86 -3.00
C PHE A 6 -0.69 -6.08 -2.35
N LYS A 7 -0.18 -6.47 -1.18
CA LYS A 7 -0.68 -7.58 -0.40
C LYS A 7 -1.12 -7.08 0.97
N LEU A 8 -2.43 -7.07 1.18
CA LEU A 8 -3.03 -6.81 2.48
C LEU A 8 -2.77 -8.00 3.40
N MET A 9 -2.01 -7.76 4.46
CA MET A 9 -1.77 -8.73 5.51
C MET A 9 -2.78 -8.56 6.63
N GLY A 10 -3.55 -9.63 6.85
CA GLY A 10 -4.69 -9.62 7.74
C GLY A 10 -4.30 -9.70 9.20
N SER A 11 -4.48 -8.59 9.91
CA SER A 11 -5.06 -8.61 11.26
C SER A 11 -6.36 -7.79 11.35
N PHE A 12 -6.75 -7.09 10.28
CA PHE A 12 -7.92 -6.20 10.27
C PHE A 12 -8.67 -6.18 8.93
N SER A 13 -8.70 -7.30 8.20
CA SER A 13 -9.75 -7.48 7.19
C SER A 13 -11.08 -7.40 7.94
N VAL A 14 -11.85 -6.33 7.71
CA VAL A 14 -13.17 -6.09 8.33
C VAL A 14 -14.09 -7.32 8.21
N ASP A 15 -13.81 -8.20 7.24
CA ASP A 15 -14.56 -9.44 6.98
C ASP A 15 -13.87 -10.74 7.42
N ASN A 16 -12.79 -10.73 8.20
CA ASN A 16 -12.13 -11.96 8.70
C ASN A 16 -11.70 -12.97 7.61
N ARG A 17 -11.55 -12.53 6.35
CA ARG A 17 -11.24 -13.38 5.19
C ARG A 17 -9.82 -13.14 4.68
N GLY A 18 -8.85 -13.81 5.30
CA GLY A 18 -7.55 -14.14 4.70
C GLY A 18 -6.66 -12.98 4.22
N THR A 19 -5.52 -13.36 3.66
CA THR A 19 -4.57 -12.44 3.00
C THR A 19 -5.11 -12.08 1.63
N ARG A 20 -5.21 -10.79 1.28
CA ARG A 20 -5.74 -10.33 -0.01
C ARG A 20 -4.64 -9.65 -0.83
N GLN A 21 -4.39 -10.13 -2.03
CA GLN A 21 -3.40 -9.55 -2.96
C GLN A 21 -4.12 -8.91 -4.16
N ILE A 22 -3.74 -7.69 -4.50
CA ILE A 22 -4.31 -6.90 -5.59
C ILE A 22 -3.18 -6.12 -6.29
N ASP A 23 -3.20 -6.12 -7.61
CA ASP A 23 -2.32 -5.25 -8.39
C ASP A 23 -2.93 -3.86 -8.53
N ILE A 24 -2.16 -2.83 -8.20
CA ILE A 24 -2.59 -1.44 -8.25
C ILE A 24 -1.64 -0.67 -9.17
N SER A 25 -2.20 -0.03 -10.18
CA SER A 25 -1.46 0.91 -11.03
C SER A 25 -1.27 2.22 -10.29
N THR A 26 -0.03 2.69 -10.17
CA THR A 26 0.29 3.96 -9.51
C THR A 26 1.15 4.82 -10.43
N ASP A 27 1.02 6.14 -10.30
CA ASP A 27 1.92 7.09 -10.95
C ASP A 27 3.21 7.22 -10.11
N PRO A 28 4.41 7.08 -10.69
CA PRO A 28 5.66 7.26 -9.94
C PRO A 28 5.82 8.66 -9.33
N ASN A 29 5.12 9.67 -9.83
CA ASN A 29 5.23 11.06 -9.37
C ASN A 29 4.29 11.42 -8.22
N VAL A 30 3.27 10.58 -7.93
CA VAL A 30 2.38 10.82 -6.80
C VAL A 30 3.10 10.63 -5.48
N THR A 31 2.54 11.17 -4.42
CA THR A 31 3.09 11.02 -3.07
C THR A 31 2.69 9.69 -2.44
N VAL A 32 3.46 9.23 -1.44
CA VAL A 32 3.11 8.03 -0.65
C VAL A 32 1.71 8.17 -0.03
N GLY A 33 1.34 9.37 0.41
CA GLY A 33 0.01 9.65 0.96
C GLY A 33 -1.13 9.40 -0.05
N GLU A 34 -0.93 9.76 -1.31
CA GLU A 34 -1.89 9.47 -2.38
C GLU A 34 -1.98 7.98 -2.68
N VAL A 35 -0.86 7.26 -2.67
CA VAL A 35 -0.84 5.80 -2.82
C VAL A 35 -1.60 5.12 -1.67
N LYS A 36 -1.41 5.57 -0.43
CA LYS A 36 -2.17 5.06 0.73
C LYS A 36 -3.68 5.29 0.56
N LYS A 37 -4.11 6.45 0.06
CA LYS A 37 -5.53 6.73 -0.24
C LYS A 37 -6.07 5.79 -1.32
N LEU A 38 -5.30 5.56 -2.38
CA LEU A 38 -5.66 4.63 -3.44
C LEU A 38 -5.81 3.20 -2.90
N VAL A 39 -4.84 2.72 -2.13
CA VAL A 39 -4.86 1.42 -1.46
C VAL A 39 -6.11 1.30 -0.58
N LYS A 40 -6.42 2.29 0.27
CA LYS A 40 -7.64 2.29 1.08
C LYS A 40 -8.89 2.10 0.24
N LYS A 41 -9.02 2.84 -0.87
CA LYS A 41 -10.16 2.76 -1.78
C LYS A 41 -10.26 1.37 -2.44
N THR A 42 -9.15 0.85 -2.96
CA THR A 42 -9.08 -0.46 -3.64
C THR A 42 -9.41 -1.61 -2.69
N PHE A 43 -8.90 -1.57 -1.45
CA PHE A 43 -9.18 -2.58 -0.43
C PHE A 43 -10.49 -2.34 0.32
N LYS A 44 -11.28 -1.30 -0.04
CA LYS A 44 -12.52 -0.90 0.63
C LYS A 44 -12.34 -0.68 2.14
N MET A 45 -11.19 -0.13 2.54
CA MET A 45 -10.87 0.18 3.94
C MET A 45 -11.60 1.47 4.38
N PRO A 46 -12.03 1.57 5.64
CA PRO A 46 -12.61 2.79 6.19
C PRO A 46 -11.64 3.99 6.09
N PRO A 47 -12.12 5.22 5.82
CA PRO A 47 -11.27 6.41 5.75
C PRO A 47 -10.48 6.67 7.04
N SER A 48 -11.10 6.40 8.19
CA SER A 48 -10.54 6.56 9.54
C SER A 48 -9.37 5.63 9.85
N MET A 49 -9.24 4.53 9.11
CA MET A 49 -8.19 3.54 9.35
C MET A 49 -6.83 4.10 8.93
N ARG A 50 -5.80 3.94 9.75
CA ARG A 50 -4.42 4.26 9.36
C ARG A 50 -3.84 3.12 8.54
N VAL A 51 -3.14 3.44 7.45
CA VAL A 51 -2.52 2.45 6.56
C VAL A 51 -1.01 2.66 6.54
N SER A 52 -0.29 1.58 6.88
CA SER A 52 1.15 1.49 6.75
C SER A 52 1.48 0.60 5.55
N LEU A 53 2.39 1.07 4.70
CA LEU A 53 2.94 0.31 3.58
C LEU A 53 4.33 -0.15 3.98
N ILE A 54 4.59 -1.45 3.89
CA ILE A 54 5.88 -2.04 4.24
C ILE A 54 6.48 -2.72 3.02
N VAL A 55 7.73 -2.41 2.75
CA VAL A 55 8.51 -2.85 1.60
C VAL A 55 9.84 -3.38 2.12
N GLU A 56 10.15 -4.65 1.85
CA GLU A 56 11.43 -5.26 2.30
C GLU A 56 11.74 -5.03 3.79
N GLY A 57 10.70 -5.01 4.64
CA GLY A 57 10.82 -4.75 6.08
C GLY A 57 10.90 -3.26 6.48
N LYS A 58 10.95 -2.33 5.52
CA LYS A 58 10.92 -0.88 5.78
C LYS A 58 9.50 -0.33 5.67
N SER A 59 9.05 0.39 6.70
CA SER A 59 7.75 1.07 6.69
C SER A 59 7.85 2.43 6.02
N LEU A 60 6.96 2.70 5.07
CA LEU A 60 6.82 3.98 4.39
C LEU A 60 5.99 4.92 5.27
N THR A 61 6.65 5.56 6.23
CA THR A 61 6.01 6.41 7.25
C THR A 61 5.73 7.82 6.75
N SER A 62 6.53 8.36 5.84
CA SER A 62 6.37 9.73 5.36
C SER A 62 5.46 9.81 4.13
N ASP A 63 4.39 10.58 4.26
CA ASP A 63 3.37 10.75 3.23
C ASP A 63 3.76 11.75 2.14
N HIS A 64 4.69 12.67 2.41
CA HIS A 64 5.03 13.79 1.50
C HIS A 64 6.06 13.44 0.44
N HIS A 65 6.75 12.32 0.59
CA HIS A 65 7.74 11.94 -0.38
C HIS A 65 7.06 11.39 -1.65
N LYS A 66 7.68 11.68 -2.79
CA LYS A 66 7.28 11.09 -4.07
C LYS A 66 7.46 9.59 -4.03
N TRP A 67 6.47 8.87 -4.55
CA TRP A 67 6.42 7.43 -4.61
C TRP A 67 7.71 6.88 -5.18
N ASN A 68 8.19 7.38 -6.33
CA ASN A 68 9.46 6.96 -6.94
C ASN A 68 10.74 7.23 -6.14
N ARG A 69 10.74 8.10 -5.12
CA ARG A 69 11.94 8.47 -4.35
C ARG A 69 12.09 7.70 -3.04
N VAL A 70 10.99 7.26 -2.44
CA VAL A 70 11.05 6.44 -1.20
C VAL A 70 11.27 4.97 -1.51
N VAL A 71 11.22 4.61 -2.78
CA VAL A 71 10.87 3.28 -3.23
C VAL A 71 11.91 2.80 -4.23
N ALA A 72 12.82 1.95 -3.77
CA ALA A 72 13.57 1.04 -4.64
C ALA A 72 12.77 -0.24 -4.93
N ILE A 73 11.44 -0.14 -5.05
CA ILE A 73 10.56 -1.29 -5.31
C ILE A 73 10.69 -1.64 -6.78
N ASN A 74 11.02 -2.89 -7.04
CA ASN A 74 10.86 -3.49 -8.34
C ASN A 74 9.37 -3.85 -8.54
N PRO A 75 8.63 -3.11 -9.39
CA PRO A 75 7.19 -3.31 -9.58
C PRO A 75 6.79 -4.72 -10.03
N ARG A 76 7.73 -5.50 -10.60
CA ARG A 76 7.49 -6.86 -11.09
C ARG A 76 7.86 -7.97 -10.11
N LYS A 77 8.67 -7.67 -9.09
CA LYS A 77 9.22 -8.68 -8.16
C LYS A 77 8.76 -8.46 -6.73
N ASP A 78 8.58 -7.21 -6.34
CA ASP A 78 8.40 -6.85 -4.95
C ASP A 78 6.92 -6.76 -4.60
N VAL A 79 6.60 -7.24 -3.39
CA VAL A 79 5.24 -7.22 -2.84
C VAL A 79 5.17 -6.20 -1.72
N ILE A 80 4.29 -5.22 -1.89
CA ILE A 80 4.08 -4.16 -0.90
C ILE A 80 3.08 -4.67 0.12
N ARG A 81 3.54 -4.85 1.36
CA ARG A 81 2.66 -5.29 2.46
C ARG A 81 1.86 -4.11 2.95
N VAL A 82 0.54 -4.29 3.00
CA VAL A 82 -0.39 -3.30 3.54
C VAL A 82 -0.81 -3.74 4.93
N ILE A 83 -0.62 -2.88 5.92
CA ILE A 83 -1.11 -3.06 7.29
C ILE A 83 -2.09 -1.94 7.59
N GLY A 84 -3.36 -2.31 7.84
CA GLY A 84 -4.35 -1.40 8.39
C GLY A 84 -4.29 -1.42 9.91
N THR A 85 -4.39 -0.26 10.55
CA THR A 85 -4.53 -0.11 12.01
C THR A 85 -5.74 0.77 12.28
N ARG A 86 -6.60 0.35 13.21
CA ARG A 86 -7.81 1.08 13.59
C ARG A 86 -7.47 2.28 14.48
#